data_AF-A0A412RE16-F1
#
_entry.id   AF-A0A412RE16-F1
#
_cell.length_a   1.000
_cell.length_b   1.000
_cell.length_c   1.000
_cell.angle_alpha   90.00
_cell.angle_beta   90.00
_cell.angle_gamma   90.00
#
_symmetry.space_group_name_H-M   'P 1'
#
loop_
_entity.id
_entity.type
_entity.pdbx_description
1 polymer ?
#
loop_
_entity_poly.entity_id
_entity_poly.type
_entity_poly.pdbx_seq_one_letter_code
_entity_poly.pdbx_strand_id
1 'polypeptide(L)'
;MKLFLCSHFSSVGSLIKEEIENKKVAFIPTASLREGYTGYVGSARKLFKKLGAIVTEIDISTEAYSTIQSVFEEADVIYFTGGNSFFLVDQLRKTGTDGLLKKELANGKLMIGESAGAIICAPSIQYIEQMDEKPEDY
;
A
#
# COMPACT_ATOMS: atom_id res chain seq x y z
N MET A 1 -2.24 -8.51 -14.43
CA MET A 1 -1.96 -7.81 -13.16
C MET A 1 -0.71 -6.98 -13.34
N LYS A 2 -0.72 -5.71 -12.91
CA LYS A 2 0.44 -4.80 -12.95
C LYS A 2 0.92 -4.55 -11.53
N LEU A 3 2.16 -4.94 -11.21
CA LEU A 3 2.77 -4.76 -9.89
C LEU A 3 4.11 -4.06 -10.00
N PHE A 4 4.40 -3.16 -9.07
CA PHE A 4 5.74 -2.65 -8.78
C PHE A 4 6.05 -2.90 -7.31
N LEU A 5 6.96 -3.83 -7.03
CA LEU A 5 7.31 -4.23 -5.67
C LEU A 5 8.73 -3.75 -5.36
N CYS A 6 8.91 -3.06 -4.24
CA CYS A 6 10.21 -2.50 -3.88
C CYS A 6 10.43 -2.45 -2.37
N SER A 7 11.69 -2.39 -1.94
CA SER A 7 12.02 -2.25 -0.51
C SER A 7 11.90 -0.81 -0.02
N HIS A 8 12.21 0.17 -0.86
CA HIS A 8 12.18 1.58 -0.49
C HIS A 8 11.77 2.44 -1.69
N PHE A 9 10.51 2.91 -1.69
CA PHE A 9 9.92 3.52 -2.87
C PHE A 9 10.61 4.83 -3.25
N SER A 10 11.07 5.61 -2.26
CA SER A 10 11.73 6.88 -2.54
C SER A 10 13.03 6.76 -3.34
N SER A 11 13.68 5.59 -3.31
CA SER A 11 14.90 5.32 -4.08
C SER A 11 14.65 4.88 -5.52
N VAL A 12 13.53 4.20 -5.80
CA VAL A 12 13.31 3.51 -7.08
C VAL A 12 12.03 3.91 -7.81
N GLY A 13 11.11 4.64 -7.17
CA GLY A 13 9.82 4.99 -7.77
C GLY A 13 9.92 5.88 -9.01
N SER A 14 11.04 6.59 -9.20
CA SER A 14 11.28 7.34 -10.45
C SER A 14 11.48 6.45 -11.68
N LEU A 15 11.78 5.15 -11.52
CA LEU A 15 11.89 4.20 -12.63
C LEU A 15 10.55 3.95 -13.34
N ILE A 16 9.43 4.22 -12.65
CA ILE A 16 8.08 4.06 -13.18
C ILE A 16 7.34 5.40 -13.24
N LYS A 17 8.07 6.51 -13.45
CA LYS A 17 7.50 7.87 -13.53
C LYS A 17 6.30 7.94 -14.49
N GLU A 18 6.39 7.33 -15.67
CA GLU A 18 5.34 7.37 -16.69
C GLU A 18 4.04 6.69 -16.25
N GLU A 19 4.11 5.71 -15.34
CA GLU A 19 2.93 5.03 -14.78
C GLU A 19 2.31 5.81 -13.59
N ILE A 20 2.98 6.86 -13.11
CA ILE A 20 2.59 7.63 -11.90
C ILE A 20 2.21 9.08 -12.24
N GLU A 21 2.87 9.68 -13.22
CA GLU A 21 2.76 11.11 -13.52
C GLU A 21 1.31 11.48 -13.89
N ASN A 22 0.76 12.50 -13.20
CA ASN A 22 -0.63 12.95 -13.31
C ASN A 22 -1.70 11.88 -12.99
N LYS A 23 -1.32 10.77 -12.34
CA LYS A 23 -2.25 9.72 -11.91
C LYS A 23 -2.83 9.98 -10.53
N LYS A 24 -4.05 9.49 -10.31
CA LYS A 24 -4.66 9.42 -8.98
C LYS A 24 -4.10 8.21 -8.22
N VAL A 25 -3.53 8.46 -7.06
CA VAL A 25 -2.91 7.43 -6.22
C VAL A 25 -3.72 7.30 -4.93
N ALA A 26 -4.31 6.13 -4.71
CA ALA A 26 -4.74 5.72 -3.38
C ALA A 26 -3.49 5.37 -2.57
N PHE A 27 -3.21 6.11 -1.50
CA PHE A 27 -2.03 5.92 -0.65
C PHE A 27 -2.47 5.33 0.68
N ILE A 28 -2.06 4.10 0.96
CA ILE A 28 -2.47 3.31 2.12
C ILE A 28 -1.31 3.24 3.12
N PRO A 29 -1.31 4.08 4.17
CA PRO A 29 -0.26 4.12 5.18
C PRO A 29 -0.46 3.09 6.31
N THR A 30 -1.50 2.26 6.24
CA THR A 30 -1.97 1.43 7.37
C THR A 30 -0.88 0.57 8.00
N ALA A 31 0.01 -0.03 7.21
CA ALA A 31 1.11 -0.85 7.74
C ALA A 31 2.02 -0.07 8.70
N SER A 32 2.20 1.23 8.47
CA SER A 32 3.11 2.08 9.25
C SER A 32 2.53 2.54 10.59
N LEU A 33 1.24 2.34 10.86
CA LEU A 33 0.57 2.89 12.04
C LEU A 33 1.06 2.29 13.37
N ARG A 34 1.62 1.08 13.35
CA ARG A 34 2.20 0.41 14.53
C ARG A 34 3.73 0.53 14.62
N GLU A 35 4.34 1.34 13.76
CA GLU A 35 5.80 1.45 13.68
C GLU A 35 6.32 2.66 14.47
N GLY A 36 7.42 2.48 15.21
CA GLY A 36 8.09 3.57 15.92
C GLY A 36 8.79 4.59 14.99
N TYR A 37 9.12 4.18 13.77
CA TYR A 37 9.73 5.03 12.75
C TYR A 37 8.98 4.93 11.42
N THR A 38 8.58 6.08 10.87
CA THR A 38 7.74 6.16 9.65
C THR A 38 8.30 7.14 8.60
N GLY A 39 9.61 7.42 8.63
CA GLY A 39 10.24 8.37 7.70
C GLY A 39 10.09 7.98 6.22
N TYR A 40 10.01 6.69 5.91
CA TYR A 40 9.76 6.17 4.56
C TYR A 40 8.40 6.63 4.01
N VAL A 41 7.36 6.75 4.86
CA VAL A 41 6.04 7.25 4.46
C VAL A 41 6.15 8.70 3.98
N GLY A 42 6.86 9.54 4.73
CA GLY A 42 7.12 10.93 4.35
C GLY A 42 7.93 11.05 3.05
N SER A 43 8.92 10.18 2.85
CA SER A 43 9.72 10.14 1.62
C SER A 43 8.90 9.70 0.41
N ALA A 44 8.01 8.71 0.57
CA ALA A 44 7.10 8.28 -0.49
C ALA A 44 6.13 9.39 -0.92
N ARG A 45 5.52 10.10 0.05
CA ARG A 45 4.67 11.27 -0.22
C ARG A 45 5.41 12.34 -1.03
N LYS A 46 6.64 12.68 -0.62
CA LYS A 46 7.48 13.65 -1.31
C LYS A 46 7.77 13.22 -2.75
N LEU A 47 8.04 11.93 -2.98
CA LEU A 47 8.28 11.41 -4.32
C LEU A 47 7.03 11.50 -5.19
N PHE A 48 5.86 11.02 -4.72
CA PHE A 48 4.61 11.13 -5.48
C PHE A 48 4.28 12.57 -5.85
N LYS A 49 4.41 13.50 -4.90
CA LYS A 49 4.24 14.94 -5.15
C LYS A 49 5.22 15.46 -6.20
N LYS A 50 6.50 15.06 -6.13
CA LYS A 50 7.52 15.44 -7.11
C LYS A 50 7.20 14.90 -8.51
N LEU A 51 6.59 13.72 -8.60
CA LEU A 51 6.19 13.10 -9.87
C LEU A 51 4.83 13.63 -10.39
N GLY A 52 4.19 14.58 -9.71
CA GLY A 52 2.93 15.17 -10.16
C GLY A 52 1.70 14.29 -9.94
N ALA A 53 1.78 13.27 -9.08
CA ALA A 53 0.63 12.43 -8.74
C ALA A 53 -0.37 13.17 -7.83
N ILE A 54 -1.64 12.84 -7.98
CA ILE A 54 -2.73 13.31 -7.12
C ILE A 54 -2.96 12.25 -6.06
N VAL A 55 -2.49 12.50 -4.84
CA VAL A 55 -2.50 11.52 -3.75
C VAL A 55 -3.75 11.70 -2.88
N THR A 56 -4.51 10.62 -2.71
CA THR A 56 -5.57 10.48 -1.71
C THR A 56 -5.12 9.47 -0.67
N GLU A 57 -4.89 9.92 0.56
CA GLU A 57 -4.56 9.01 1.66
C GLU A 57 -5.80 8.35 2.22
N ILE A 58 -5.74 7.05 2.45
CA ILE A 58 -6.82 6.28 3.06
C ILE A 58 -6.24 5.21 3.99
N ASP A 59 -6.61 5.30 5.26
CA ASP A 59 -6.31 4.25 6.24
C ASP A 59 -7.44 3.21 6.24
N ILE A 60 -7.13 2.02 5.73
CA ILE A 60 -8.12 0.94 5.63
C ILE A 60 -8.54 0.39 7.01
N SER A 61 -7.80 0.68 8.09
CA SER A 61 -8.10 0.17 9.43
C SER A 61 -9.19 0.95 10.16
N THR A 62 -9.47 2.18 9.73
CA THR A 62 -10.39 3.09 10.42
C THR A 62 -11.51 3.62 9.52
N GLU A 63 -11.27 3.72 8.21
CA GLU A 63 -12.26 4.23 7.26
C GLU A 63 -13.40 3.23 6.98
N ALA A 64 -14.58 3.77 6.68
CA ALA A 64 -15.72 2.96 6.29
C ALA A 64 -15.45 2.25 4.94
N TYR A 65 -15.90 1.00 4.80
CA TYR A 65 -15.70 0.22 3.58
C TYR A 65 -16.18 0.95 2.31
N SER A 66 -17.29 1.67 2.36
CA SER A 66 -17.80 2.45 1.23
C SER A 66 -16.84 3.57 0.79
N THR A 67 -16.14 4.19 1.75
CA THR A 67 -15.11 5.20 1.48
C THR A 67 -13.88 4.55 0.84
N ILE A 68 -13.42 3.42 1.40
CA ILE A 68 -12.30 2.63 0.85
C ILE A 68 -12.61 2.23 -0.59
N GLN A 69 -13.81 1.70 -0.82
CA GLN A 69 -14.27 1.31 -2.15
C GLN A 69 -14.23 2.47 -3.14
N SER A 70 -14.79 3.63 -2.76
CA SER A 70 -14.82 4.81 -3.64
C SER A 70 -13.41 5.28 -4.00
N VAL A 71 -12.50 5.35 -3.02
CA VAL A 71 -11.11 5.76 -3.25
C VAL A 71 -10.38 4.76 -4.14
N PHE A 72 -10.58 3.46 -3.92
CA PHE A 72 -9.96 2.42 -4.73
C PHE A 72 -10.47 2.47 -6.17
N GLU A 73 -11.78 2.62 -6.39
CA GLU A 73 -12.39 2.66 -7.74
C GLU A 73 -11.92 3.90 -8.53
N GLU A 74 -11.83 5.07 -7.88
CA GLU A 74 -11.39 6.32 -8.51
C GLU A 74 -9.89 6.41 -8.80
N ALA A 75 -9.06 5.66 -8.08
CA ALA A 75 -7.61 5.70 -8.23
C ALA A 75 -7.14 4.99 -9.52
N ASP A 76 -6.08 5.50 -10.14
CA ASP A 76 -5.34 4.80 -11.21
C ASP A 76 -4.30 3.83 -10.64
N VAL A 77 -3.80 4.12 -9.44
CA VAL A 77 -2.72 3.40 -8.76
C VAL A 77 -3.07 3.19 -7.29
N ILE A 78 -2.82 1.99 -6.78
CA ILE A 78 -2.97 1.65 -5.36
C ILE A 78 -1.57 1.46 -4.77
N TYR A 79 -1.20 2.31 -3.80
CA TYR A 79 0.10 2.28 -3.13
C TYR A 79 -0.03 1.84 -1.68
N PHE A 80 0.69 0.79 -1.28
CA PHE A 80 0.84 0.39 0.12
C PHE A 80 2.24 0.75 0.63
N THR A 81 2.31 1.47 1.74
CA THR A 81 3.59 1.79 2.40
C THR A 81 4.24 0.56 3.02
N GLY A 82 5.51 0.72 3.42
CA GLY A 82 6.12 -0.16 4.42
C GLY A 82 5.48 -0.06 5.80
N GLY A 83 5.93 -0.94 6.69
CA GLY A 83 5.54 -1.04 8.09
C GLY A 83 5.42 -2.49 8.53
N ASN A 84 4.43 -2.83 9.36
CA ASN A 84 4.23 -4.19 9.83
C ASN A 84 3.33 -5.00 8.87
N SER A 85 3.87 -6.09 8.29
CA SER A 85 3.17 -6.93 7.32
C SER A 85 2.00 -7.70 7.92
N PHE A 86 2.13 -8.18 9.16
CA PHE A 86 1.04 -8.90 9.85
C PHE A 86 -0.14 -7.96 10.10
N PHE A 87 0.11 -6.77 10.64
CA PHE A 87 -0.92 -5.77 10.83
C PHE A 87 -1.61 -5.42 9.50
N LEU A 88 -0.87 -5.21 8.42
CA LEU A 88 -1.46 -4.90 7.12
C LEU A 88 -2.39 -6.02 6.60
N VAL A 89 -1.94 -7.28 6.64
CA VAL A 89 -2.77 -8.42 6.21
C VAL A 89 -4.01 -8.59 7.08
N ASP A 90 -3.87 -8.40 8.39
CA ASP A 90 -4.99 -8.47 9.33
C ASP A 90 -6.05 -7.41 9.00
N GLN A 91 -5.65 -6.15 8.80
CA GLN A 91 -6.58 -5.07 8.46
C GLN A 91 -7.24 -5.28 7.09
N LEU A 92 -6.50 -5.75 6.08
CA LEU A 92 -7.06 -6.10 4.78
C LEU A 92 -8.16 -7.17 4.89
N ARG A 93 -7.97 -8.18 5.75
CA ARG A 93 -8.94 -9.26 5.97
C ARG A 93 -10.14 -8.81 6.79
N LYS A 94 -9.91 -8.15 7.94
CA LYS A 94 -10.97 -7.68 8.84
C LYS A 94 -11.93 -6.71 8.17
N THR A 95 -11.42 -5.89 7.24
CA THR A 95 -12.21 -4.88 6.52
C THR A 95 -12.84 -5.42 5.23
N GLY A 96 -12.43 -6.60 4.75
CA GLY A 96 -12.80 -7.13 3.43
C GLY A 96 -12.14 -6.38 2.25
N THR A 97 -11.19 -5.49 2.52
CA THR A 97 -10.47 -4.71 1.50
C THR A 97 -9.58 -5.60 0.62
N ASP A 98 -9.20 -6.80 1.08
CA ASP A 98 -8.44 -7.76 0.28
C ASP A 98 -9.20 -8.21 -0.98
N GLY A 99 -10.51 -8.43 -0.87
CA GLY A 99 -11.38 -8.78 -2.00
C GLY A 99 -11.50 -7.64 -3.01
N LEU A 100 -11.67 -6.41 -2.51
CA LEU A 100 -11.69 -5.19 -3.31
C LEU A 100 -10.35 -4.99 -4.05
N LEU A 101 -9.22 -5.14 -3.37
CA LEU A 101 -7.89 -5.04 -3.97
C LEU A 101 -7.75 -6.07 -5.12
N LYS A 102 -8.09 -7.33 -4.88
CA LYS A 102 -8.03 -8.40 -5.91
C LYS A 102 -8.89 -8.05 -7.14
N LYS A 103 -10.09 -7.50 -6.94
CA LYS A 103 -10.97 -7.04 -8.02
C LYS A 103 -10.30 -5.94 -8.85
N GLU A 104 -9.76 -4.90 -8.21
CA GLU A 104 -9.11 -3.78 -8.91
C GLU A 104 -7.85 -4.21 -9.68
N LEU A 105 -7.06 -5.13 -9.12
CA LEU A 105 -5.90 -5.71 -9.80
C LEU A 105 -6.27 -6.58 -11.00
N ALA A 106 -7.38 -7.32 -10.92
CA ALA A 106 -7.94 -8.08 -12.03
C ALA A 106 -8.41 -7.14 -13.16
N ASN A 107 -8.91 -5.95 -12.81
CA ASN A 107 -9.29 -4.89 -13.75
C ASN A 107 -8.08 -4.15 -14.36
N GLY A 108 -6.85 -4.52 -14.00
CA GLY A 108 -5.62 -4.00 -14.60
C GLY A 108 -5.03 -2.77 -13.90
N LYS A 109 -5.55 -2.39 -12.73
CA LYS A 109 -5.01 -1.31 -11.90
C LYS A 109 -3.57 -1.65 -11.47
N LEU A 110 -2.70 -0.63 -11.42
CA LEU A 110 -1.34 -0.80 -10.92
C LEU A 110 -1.36 -0.83 -9.39
N MET A 111 -0.74 -1.83 -8.79
CA MET A 111 -0.37 -1.80 -7.38
C MET A 111 1.13 -1.57 -7.20
N ILE A 112 1.45 -0.67 -6.29
CA ILE A 112 2.80 -0.40 -5.83
C ILE A 112 2.88 -0.86 -4.37
N GLY A 113 3.80 -1.78 -4.08
CA GLY A 113 4.06 -2.27 -2.73
C GLY A 113 5.46 -1.85 -2.27
N GLU A 114 5.54 -1.15 -1.14
CA GLU A 114 6.81 -0.84 -0.46
C GLU A 114 6.95 -1.74 0.78
N SER A 115 8.06 -2.47 0.90
CA SER A 115 8.37 -3.34 2.05
C SER A 115 7.18 -4.25 2.42
N ALA A 116 6.49 -4.02 3.54
CA ALA A 116 5.25 -4.73 3.90
C ALA A 116 4.22 -4.77 2.77
N GLY A 117 4.00 -3.64 2.08
CA GLY A 117 3.11 -3.58 0.92
C GLY A 117 3.52 -4.50 -0.23
N ALA A 118 4.81 -4.84 -0.35
CA ALA A 118 5.30 -5.86 -1.29
C ALA A 118 5.18 -7.29 -0.73
N ILE A 119 5.46 -7.46 0.57
CA ILE A 119 5.42 -8.76 1.26
C ILE A 119 4.02 -9.37 1.20
N ILE A 120 2.95 -8.56 1.29
CA ILE A 120 1.56 -9.07 1.21
C ILE A 120 1.18 -9.69 -0.14
N CYS A 121 2.01 -9.51 -1.18
CA CYS A 121 1.81 -10.19 -2.46
C CYS A 121 2.35 -11.63 -2.47
N ALA A 122 3.11 -12.05 -1.45
CA ALA A 122 3.62 -13.41 -1.34
C ALA A 122 2.51 -14.42 -0.98
N PRO A 123 2.67 -15.71 -1.30
CA PRO A 123 1.71 -16.75 -0.90
C PRO A 123 1.54 -16.90 0.62
N SER A 124 2.55 -16.50 1.40
CA SER A 124 2.55 -16.49 2.85
C SER A 124 3.49 -15.40 3.35
N ILE A 125 3.18 -14.80 4.50
CA ILE A 125 4.04 -13.80 5.17
C ILE A 125 4.80 -14.38 6.37
N GLN A 126 4.66 -15.67 6.67
CA GLN A 126 5.33 -16.31 7.83
C GLN A 126 6.85 -16.15 7.81
N TYR A 127 7.45 -16.05 6.62
CA TYR A 127 8.90 -15.88 6.49
C TYR A 127 9.43 -14.56 7.06
N ILE A 128 8.55 -13.56 7.29
CA ILE A 128 8.93 -12.23 7.76
C ILE A 128 8.75 -12.05 9.27
N GLU A 129 8.32 -13.08 10.01
CA GLU A 129 8.11 -13.03 11.48
C GLU A 129 9.35 -12.57 12.26
N GLN A 130 10.55 -12.80 11.72
CA GLN A 130 11.81 -12.36 12.34
C GLN A 130 12.06 -10.85 12.20
N MET A 131 11.39 -10.20 11.24
CA MET A 131 11.54 -8.76 10.96
C MET A 131 10.33 -7.97 11.46
N ASP A 132 9.13 -8.48 11.20
CA ASP A 132 7.88 -7.84 11.60
C ASP A 132 7.25 -8.65 12.74
N GLU A 133 7.16 -8.05 13.92
CA GLU A 133 6.53 -8.69 15.07
C GLU A 133 5.06 -8.98 14.78
N LYS A 134 4.64 -10.22 15.00
CA LYS A 134 3.25 -10.63 14.87
C LYS A 134 2.44 -10.03 16.03
N PRO A 135 1.41 -9.20 15.77
CA PRO A 135 0.56 -8.68 16.84
C PRO A 135 -0.09 -9.81 17.64
N GLU A 136 -0.29 -9.61 18.95
CA GLU A 136 -0.99 -10.57 19.82
C GLU A 136 -2.42 -10.86 19.32
N ASP A 137 -3.04 -9.89 18.64
CA ASP A 137 -4.41 -9.91 18.11
C ASP A 137 -4.53 -10.29 16.62
N TYR A 138 -3.47 -10.86 16.03
CA TYR A 138 -3.42 -11.31 14.62
C TYR A 138 -4.15 -12.63 14.36
#